data_AF-J9E4Q5-F1
#
_entry.id   AF-J9E4Q5-F1
#
_cell.length_a   1.000
_cell.length_b   1.000
_cell.length_c   1.000
_cell.angle_alpha   90.00
_cell.angle_beta   90.00
_cell.angle_gamma   90.00
#
_symmetry.space_group_name_H-M   'P 1'
#
loop_
_entity.id
_entity.type
_entity.pdbx_description
1 polymer ?
#
loop_
_entity_poly.entity_id
_entity_poly.type
_entity_poly.pdbx_seq_one_letter_code
_entity_poly.pdbx_strand_id
1 'polypeptide(L)' 'MGEFFEDLLNWNQFERICRPTDITDIGFINDLIWADPGNFPGKYIQSPRGVSQLFGKQATEEFQQKLNTDLIIRGQ' A
#
# COMPACT_ATOMS: atom_id res chain seq x y z
N MET A 1 -14.00 2.80 0.99
CA MET A 1 -13.70 2.25 -0.35
C MET A 1 -12.60 3.12 -0.94
N GLY A 2 -11.37 2.98 -0.45
CA GLY A 2 -10.20 3.61 -1.09
C GLY A 2 -9.43 2.51 -1.80
N GLU A 3 -8.77 2.78 -2.92
CA GLU A 3 -7.92 1.79 -3.56
C GLU A 3 -6.52 1.86 -2.92
N PHE A 4 -5.90 0.71 -2.65
CA PHE A 4 -4.57 0.62 -2.06
C PHE A 4 -3.54 1.36 -2.93
N PHE A 5 -2.75 2.24 -2.31
CA PHE A 5 -1.66 2.97 -2.97
C PHE A 5 -2.02 3.83 -4.19
N GLU A 6 -3.29 4.19 -4.39
CA GLU A 6 -3.66 5.17 -5.42
C GLU A 6 -2.86 6.47 -5.25
N ASP A 7 -2.74 6.92 -4.00
CA ASP A 7 -2.07 8.15 -3.61
C ASP A 7 -0.54 8.08 -3.72
N LEU A 8 0.07 6.90 -3.83
CA LEU A 8 1.51 6.76 -4.04
C LEU A 8 1.82 6.73 -5.53
N LEU A 9 2.18 7.89 -6.07
CA LEU A 9 2.49 8.14 -7.48
C LEU A 9 3.98 7.99 -7.78
N ASN A 10 4.85 8.38 -6.85
CA ASN A 10 6.30 8.30 -7.01
C ASN A 10 7.03 8.37 -5.66
N TRP A 11 8.30 8.00 -5.66
CA TRP A 11 9.13 7.93 -4.46
C TRP A 11 9.41 9.30 -3.81
N ASN A 12 9.36 10.41 -4.57
CA ASN A 12 9.62 11.75 -4.03
C ASN A 12 8.58 12.20 -3.00
N GLN A 13 7.42 11.54 -2.94
CA GLN A 13 6.41 11.81 -1.92
C GLN A 13 6.90 11.47 -0.51
N PHE A 14 7.79 10.47 -0.36
CA PHE A 14 8.36 10.13 0.94
C PHE A 14 9.27 11.23 1.48
N GLU A 15 9.99 11.94 0.61
CA GLU A 15 10.89 13.04 0.99
C GLU A 15 10.14 14.25 1.56
N ARG A 16 8.84 14.37 1.24
CA ARG A 16 7.98 15.48 1.68
C ARG A 16 7.30 15.22 3.02
N ILE A 17 7.49 14.03 3.61
CA ILE A 17 6.91 13.70 4.90
C ILE A 17 7.69 14.43 6.00
N CYS A 18 7.08 15.46 6.57
CA CYS A 18 7.60 16.11 7.76
C CYS A 18 7.53 15.16 8.95
N ARG A 19 8.55 15.18 9.81
CA ARG A 19 8.59 14.39 11.04
C ARG A 19 8.66 15.32 12.26
N PRO A 20 7.97 15.01 13.38
CA PRO A 20 7.09 13.85 13.58
C PRO A 20 5.76 13.98 12.81
N THR A 21 5.16 12.85 12.47
CA THR A 21 3.86 12.77 11.79
C THR A 21 3.11 11.56 12.36
N ASP A 22 1.78 11.68 12.50
CA ASP A 22 0.94 10.54 12.81
C ASP A 22 0.66 9.73 11.54
N ILE A 23 0.82 8.40 11.65
CA ILE A 23 0.75 7.46 10.53
C ILE A 23 -0.60 7.55 9.79
N THR A 24 -1.67 7.85 10.51
CA THR A 24 -3.04 7.93 9.98
C THR A 24 -3.30 9.16 9.12
N ASP A 25 -2.44 10.17 9.19
CA ASP A 25 -2.64 11.45 8.49
C ASP A 25 -2.27 11.36 7.00
N ILE A 26 -1.55 10.30 6.60
CA ILE A 26 -1.07 10.10 5.24
C ILE A 26 -1.59 8.77 4.72
N GLY A 27 -2.57 8.83 3.81
CA GLY A 27 -3.30 7.67 3.29
C GLY A 27 -2.40 6.54 2.79
N PHE A 28 -1.42 6.84 1.93
CA PHE A 28 -0.52 5.81 1.39
C PHE A 28 0.43 5.21 2.44
N ILE A 29 0.74 5.92 3.54
CA ILE A 29 1.58 5.38 4.62
C ILE A 29 0.77 4.41 5.47
N ASN A 30 -0.49 4.75 5.77
CA ASN A 30 -1.41 3.86 6.46
C ASN A 30 -1.52 2.52 5.71
N ASP A 31 -1.67 2.57 4.39
CA ASP A 31 -1.70 1.39 3.54
C ASP A 31 -0.37 0.62 3.53
N LEU A 32 0.77 1.30 3.46
CA LEU A 32 2.10 0.67 3.51
C LEU A 32 2.30 -0.17 4.78
N ILE A 33 1.73 0.27 5.90
CA ILE A 33 1.93 -0.34 7.21
C ILE A 33 0.89 -1.43 7.49
N TRP A 34 -0.37 -1.21 7.12
CA TRP A 34 -1.47 -2.06 7.58
C TRP A 34 -2.04 -3.03 6.54
N ALA A 35 -1.79 -2.83 5.25
CA ALA A 35 -2.28 -3.76 4.25
C ALA A 35 -1.44 -5.04 4.23
N ASP A 36 -2.07 -6.19 4.00
CA ASP A 36 -1.41 -7.50 3.96
C ASP A 36 -1.59 -8.16 2.58
N PRO A 37 -0.61 -8.96 2.09
CA PRO A 37 -0.81 -9.74 0.88
C PRO A 37 -1.85 -10.84 1.13
N GLY A 38 -2.67 -11.13 0.12
CA GLY A 38 -3.62 -12.23 0.16
C GLY A 38 -3.64 -13.05 -1.13
N ASN A 39 -4.08 -14.30 -1.02
CA ASN A 39 -4.26 -15.19 -2.16
C ASN A 39 -5.73 -15.23 -2.59
N PHE A 40 -6.10 -14.34 -3.51
CA PHE A 40 -7.46 -14.21 -4.04
C PHE A 40 -7.43 -13.61 -5.45
N PRO A 41 -8.46 -13.83 -6.28
CA PRO A 41 -8.57 -13.21 -7.60
C PRO A 41 -8.87 -11.71 -7.49
N GLY A 42 -8.23 -10.90 -8.35
CA GLY A 42 -8.41 -9.45 -8.40
C GLY A 42 -7.36 -8.65 -7.62
N LYS A 43 -7.66 -7.37 -7.36
CA LYS A 43 -6.71 -6.43 -6.74
C LYS A 43 -6.83 -6.37 -5.23
N TYR A 44 -8.03 -6.11 -4.72
CA TYR A 44 -8.25 -5.82 -3.29
C TYR A 44 -9.47 -6.54 -2.73
N ILE A 45 -9.37 -6.94 -1.47
CA ILE A 45 -10.50 -7.36 -0.65
C ILE A 45 -10.39 -6.74 0.75
N GLN A 46 -11.51 -6.72 1.47
CA GLN A 46 -11.54 -6.18 2.82
C GLN A 46 -10.65 -7.00 3.77
N SER A 47 -9.86 -6.29 4.58
CA SER A 47 -9.02 -6.94 5.59
C SER A 47 -9.86 -7.52 6.72
N PRO A 48 -9.60 -8.76 7.16
CA PRO A 48 -10.25 -9.34 8.34
C PRO A 48 -9.83 -8.62 9.64
N ARG A 49 -8.77 -7.80 9.62
CA ARG A 49 -8.35 -6.98 10.75
C ARG A 49 -9.25 -5.76 10.99
N GLY A 50 -10.16 -5.46 10.05
CA GLY A 50 -11.02 -4.27 10.11
C GLY A 50 -10.29 -2.95 9.80
N VAL A 51 -9.00 -3.01 9.44
CA VAL A 51 -8.17 -1.86 9.08
C VAL A 51 -7.43 -2.17 7.77
N SER A 52 -7.41 -1.19 6.85
CA SER A 52 -6.89 -1.31 5.48
C SER A 52 -7.47 -2.51 4.69
N GLN A 53 -6.76 -3.00 3.69
CA GLN A 53 -7.19 -4.02 2.74
C GLN A 53 -6.16 -5.14 2.60
N LEU A 54 -6.61 -6.30 2.13
CA LEU A 54 -5.69 -7.28 1.56
C LEU A 54 -5.46 -6.93 0.09
N PHE A 55 -4.22 -7.11 -0.38
CA PHE A 55 -3.87 -6.91 -1.78
C PHE A 55 -3.44 -8.23 -2.44
N GLY A 56 -3.89 -8.42 -3.68
CA GLY A 56 -3.64 -9.61 -4.48
C GLY A 56 -2.45 -9.44 -5.42
N LYS A 57 -2.22 -10.46 -6.24
CA LYS A 57 -1.13 -10.50 -7.22
C LYS A 57 -1.23 -9.35 -8.23
N GLN A 58 -2.43 -9.05 -8.72
CA GLN A 58 -2.64 -7.99 -9.72
C GLN A 58 -2.26 -6.61 -9.17
N ALA A 59 -2.65 -6.30 -7.93
CA ALA A 59 -2.26 -5.05 -7.29
C ALA A 59 -0.74 -4.94 -7.09
N THR A 60 -0.09 -6.06 -6.77
CA THR A 60 1.37 -6.12 -6.62
C THR A 60 2.08 -5.83 -7.95
N GLU A 61 1.62 -6.44 -9.05
CA GLU A 61 2.20 -6.24 -10.38
C GLU A 61 2.02 -4.79 -10.86
N GLU A 62 0.85 -4.19 -10.64
CA GLU A 62 0.58 -2.79 -10.98
C GLU A 62 1.44 -1.83 -10.16
N PHE A 63 1.60 -2.09 -8.86
CA PHE A 63 2.50 -1.31 -8.00
C PHE A 63 3.95 -1.37 -8.49
N GLN A 64 4.43 -2.57 -8.79
CA GLN A 64 5.79 -2.81 -9.31
C GLN A 64 6.04 -2.06 -10.60
N GLN A 65 5.10 -2.09 -11.54
CA GLN A 65 5.17 -1.34 -12.79
C GLN A 65 5.12 0.17 -12.55
N LYS A 66 4.19 0.65 -11.72
CA LYS A 66 3.98 2.09 -11.45
C LYS A 66 5.21 2.74 -10.83
N LEU A 67 5.84 2.06 -9.87
CA LEU A 67 6.97 2.59 -9.11
C LEU A 67 8.33 2.06 -9.58
N ASN A 68 8.35 1.28 -10.67
CA ASN A 68 9.54 0.68 -11.26
C ASN A 68 10.35 -0.13 -10.21
N THR A 69 9.71 -1.11 -9.59
CA THR A 69 10.29 -1.99 -8.56
C THR A 69 10.13 -3.46 -8.89
N ASP A 70 11.15 -4.26 -8.56
CA ASP A 70 11.17 -5.69 -8.88
C ASP A 70 10.72 -6.58 -7.71
N LEU A 71 10.85 -6.09 -6.47
CA LEU A 71 10.58 -6.86 -5.26
C LEU A 71 10.04 -5.98 -4.14
N ILE A 72 8.97 -6.45 -3.48
CA ILE A 72 8.44 -5.86 -2.26
C ILE A 72 8.86 -6.74 -1.08
N ILE A 73 9.66 -6.19 -0.18
CA ILE A 73 10.01 -6.83 1.10
C ILE A 73 9.17 -6.19 2.20
N ARG A 74 8.51 -7.01 3.00
CA ARG A 74 7.66 -6.57 4.12
C ARG A 74 7.93 -7.40 5.38
N GLY A 75 7.68 -6.80 6.55
CA GLY A 75 7.66 -7.48 7.85
C GLY A 75 6.23 -7.81 8.29
N GLN A 76 6.12 -8.72 9.26
CA GLN A 76 4.93 -8.92 10.08
C GLN A 76 5.29 -8.76 11.55
#